data_AF-A0A497BKT9-F1
#
_entry.id   AF-A0A497BKT9-F1
#
_cell.length_a   1.000
_cell.length_b   1.000
_cell.length_c   1.000
_cell.angle_alpha   90.00
_cell.angle_beta   90.00
_cell.angle_gamma   90.00
#
_symmetry.space_group_name_H-M   'P 1'
#
loop_
_entity.id
_entity.type
_entity.pdbx_description
1 polymer ?
#
loop_
_entity_poly.entity_id
_entity_poly.type
_entity_poly.pdbx_seq_one_letter_code
_entity_poly.pdbx_strand_id
1 'polypeptide(L)'
;MEYVPCNFCGADDTIVRYPCTIPVNSSRQDWSAFACTNAGYGRHHTIVQCNRCGLIYTNPRLDRHDILDTYEAVEDTLYVEEREGRVLTFEHHLKPLERLAGPPAGRPLLDVGCHTGVFV
;
A
#
# COMPACT_ATOMS: atom_id res chain seq x y z
N MET A 1 3.50 5.92 -16.13
CA MET A 1 3.71 4.45 -16.05
C MET A 1 5.12 4.14 -16.49
N GLU A 2 5.82 3.29 -15.74
CA GLU A 2 7.21 2.88 -15.98
C GLU A 2 7.35 1.35 -15.84
N TYR A 3 8.23 0.76 -16.66
CA TYR A 3 8.66 -0.63 -16.47
C TYR A 3 9.82 -0.66 -15.49
N VAL A 4 9.75 -1.55 -14.50
CA VAL A 4 10.76 -1.63 -13.44
C VAL A 4 11.33 -3.04 -13.29
N PRO A 5 12.63 -3.18 -12.98
CA PRO A 5 13.19 -4.45 -12.59
C PRO A 5 12.59 -4.90 -11.25
N CYS A 6 12.68 -6.19 -10.97
CA CYS A 6 12.28 -6.79 -9.71
C CYS A 6 13.04 -6.12 -8.55
N ASN A 7 12.31 -5.52 -7.62
CA ASN A 7 12.88 -4.82 -6.46
C ASN A 7 13.51 -5.76 -5.41
N PHE A 8 13.38 -7.07 -5.56
CA PHE A 8 14.06 -8.05 -4.70
C PHE A 8 15.39 -8.53 -5.29
N CYS A 9 15.42 -8.96 -6.55
CA CYS A 9 16.60 -9.58 -7.15
C CYS A 9 17.23 -8.80 -8.32
N GLY A 10 16.63 -7.69 -8.75
CA GLY A 10 17.12 -6.83 -9.83
C GLY A 10 16.87 -7.33 -11.25
N ALA A 11 16.26 -8.51 -11.42
CA ALA A 11 15.97 -9.07 -12.75
C ALA A 11 14.78 -8.39 -13.43
N ASP A 12 14.74 -8.43 -14.76
CA ASP A 12 13.68 -7.87 -15.62
C ASP A 12 12.87 -8.95 -16.36
N ASP A 13 13.25 -10.22 -16.25
CA ASP A 13 12.52 -11.37 -16.79
C ASP A 13 11.28 -11.70 -15.93
N THR A 14 10.10 -11.54 -16.53
CA THR A 14 8.81 -11.69 -15.85
C THR A 14 7.75 -12.37 -16.73
N ILE A 15 6.79 -13.02 -16.08
CA ILE A 15 5.59 -13.56 -16.70
C ILE A 15 4.33 -12.90 -16.15
N VAL A 16 3.36 -12.57 -17.01
CA VAL A 16 2.07 -12.01 -16.57
C VAL A 16 1.30 -13.05 -15.74
N ARG A 17 0.85 -12.66 -14.55
CA ARG A 17 -0.01 -13.47 -13.69
C ARG A 17 -1.46 -13.00 -13.70
N TYR A 18 -1.66 -11.68 -13.62
CA TYR A 18 -2.99 -11.08 -13.67
C TYR A 18 -2.97 -9.90 -14.64
N PRO A 19 -3.77 -9.92 -15.71
CA PRO A 19 -3.86 -8.80 -16.65
C PRO A 19 -4.49 -7.57 -15.99
N CYS A 20 -4.20 -6.38 -16.51
CA CYS A 20 -4.81 -5.13 -16.05
C CYS A 20 -6.34 -5.18 -16.09
N THR A 21 -6.99 -4.75 -15.00
CA THR A 21 -8.46 -4.62 -14.91
C THR A 21 -8.92 -3.17 -14.90
N ILE A 22 -7.99 -2.20 -14.92
CA ILE A 22 -8.30 -0.78 -14.95
C ILE A 22 -8.73 -0.36 -16.36
N PRO A 23 -9.91 0.30 -16.53
CA PRO A 23 -10.37 0.77 -17.83
C PRO A 23 -9.41 1.80 -18.45
N VAL A 24 -9.25 1.73 -19.77
CA VAL A 24 -8.36 2.62 -20.56
C VAL A 24 -8.70 4.10 -20.39
N ASN A 25 -9.97 4.42 -20.13
CA ASN A 25 -10.47 5.80 -19.96
C ASN A 25 -10.59 6.24 -18.50
N SER A 26 -10.02 5.50 -17.54
CA SER A 26 -9.99 5.94 -16.15
C SER A 26 -9.09 7.17 -16.00
N SER A 27 -9.55 8.19 -15.29
CA SER A 27 -8.78 9.38 -14.99
C SER A 27 -7.50 9.00 -14.24
N ARG A 28 -6.37 9.58 -14.64
CA ARG A 28 -5.05 9.30 -14.03
C ARG A 28 -4.89 9.84 -12.60
N GLN A 29 -5.89 10.58 -12.10
CA GLN A 29 -5.83 11.37 -10.86
C GLN A 29 -7.01 11.06 -9.93
N ASP A 30 -7.42 9.80 -9.89
CA ASP A 30 -8.39 9.33 -8.90
C ASP A 30 -7.65 8.96 -7.61
N TRP A 31 -7.45 9.94 -6.73
CA TRP A 31 -6.79 9.74 -5.43
C TRP A 31 -7.54 8.74 -4.54
N SER A 32 -8.82 8.50 -4.79
CA SER A 32 -9.61 7.54 -4.00
C SER A 32 -9.02 6.14 -4.04
N ALA A 33 -8.28 5.79 -5.10
CA ALA A 33 -7.51 4.55 -5.19
C ALA A 33 -6.50 4.36 -4.04
N PHE A 34 -6.02 5.44 -3.45
CA PHE A 34 -5.05 5.49 -2.35
C PHE A 34 -5.71 5.71 -0.98
N ALA A 35 -7.03 5.97 -0.92
CA ALA A 35 -7.76 6.10 0.32
C ALA A 35 -7.88 4.74 1.04
N CYS A 36 -7.67 4.72 2.35
CA CYS A 36 -7.78 3.50 3.16
C CYS A 36 -9.22 2.99 3.25
N THR A 37 -10.21 3.87 3.06
CA THR A 37 -11.64 3.54 3.06
C THR A 37 -12.20 3.24 1.67
N ASN A 38 -11.35 3.13 0.65
CA ASN A 38 -11.79 2.84 -0.71
C ASN A 38 -12.49 1.47 -0.82
N ALA A 39 -13.71 1.48 -1.35
CA ALA A 39 -14.49 0.26 -1.60
C ALA A 39 -14.29 -0.34 -3.01
N GLY A 40 -13.49 0.31 -3.87
CA GLY A 40 -13.25 -0.04 -5.27
C GLY A 40 -12.29 -1.22 -5.49
N TYR A 41 -12.57 -2.37 -4.88
CA TYR A 41 -11.75 -3.58 -4.99
C TYR A 41 -11.74 -4.20 -6.40
N GLY A 42 -10.73 -5.04 -6.67
CA GLY A 42 -10.62 -5.78 -7.94
C GLY A 42 -10.08 -4.97 -9.13
N ARG A 43 -9.76 -3.70 -8.91
CA ARG A 43 -9.11 -2.83 -9.91
C ARG A 43 -7.60 -2.81 -9.67
N HIS A 44 -6.82 -3.25 -10.65
CA HIS A 44 -5.37 -3.26 -10.58
C HIS A 44 -4.72 -3.12 -11.95
N HIS A 45 -3.50 -2.58 -11.99
CA HIS A 45 -2.63 -2.65 -13.15
C HIS A 45 -2.13 -4.08 -13.38
N THR A 46 -1.44 -4.34 -14.49
CA THR A 46 -0.87 -5.66 -14.78
C THR A 46 0.05 -6.12 -13.65
N ILE A 47 -0.18 -7.33 -13.14
CA ILE A 47 0.62 -7.99 -12.12
C ILE A 47 1.43 -9.10 -12.79
N VAL A 48 2.74 -9.06 -12.59
CA VAL A 48 3.69 -10.02 -13.14
C VAL A 48 4.36 -10.80 -12.01
N GLN A 49 4.97 -11.93 -12.35
CA GLN A 49 5.86 -12.69 -11.47
C GLN A 49 7.27 -12.71 -12.06
N CYS A 50 8.28 -12.44 -11.24
CA CYS A 50 9.68 -12.60 -11.61
C CYS A 50 10.02 -14.08 -11.82
N ASN A 51 10.59 -14.42 -12.98
CA ASN A 51 11.00 -15.80 -13.29
C ASN A 51 12.24 -16.25 -12.50
N ARG A 52 13.02 -15.31 -11.93
CA ARG A 52 14.23 -15.64 -11.15
C ARG A 52 13.98 -15.88 -9.67
N CYS A 53 13.23 -15.01 -9.00
CA CYS A 53 13.01 -15.09 -7.55
C CYS A 53 11.56 -15.37 -7.13
N GLY A 54 10.62 -15.36 -8.08
CA GLY A 54 9.21 -15.61 -7.79
C GLY A 54 8.44 -14.43 -7.18
N LEU A 55 9.07 -13.27 -6.97
CA LEU A 55 8.35 -12.08 -6.48
C LEU A 55 7.23 -11.69 -7.45
N ILE A 56 6.03 -11.46 -6.91
CA ILE A 56 4.86 -10.98 -7.65
C ILE A 56 4.71 -9.48 -7.39
N TYR A 57 4.60 -8.69 -8.45
CA TYR A 57 4.54 -7.23 -8.37
C TYR A 57 3.86 -6.61 -9.59
N THR A 58 3.45 -5.35 -9.46
CA THR A 58 2.85 -4.58 -10.56
C THR A 58 3.93 -4.13 -11.54
N ASN A 59 3.77 -4.47 -12.82
CA ASN A 59 4.66 -4.02 -13.90
C ASN A 59 3.91 -3.97 -15.24
N PRO A 60 3.91 -2.83 -15.97
CA PRO A 60 4.44 -1.53 -15.55
C PRO A 60 3.67 -0.97 -14.34
N ARG A 61 4.34 -0.13 -13.54
CA ARG A 61 3.73 0.58 -12.40
C ARG A 61 3.55 2.07 -12.71
N LEU A 62 2.81 2.80 -11.88
CA LEU A 62 2.74 4.26 -11.94
C LEU A 62 4.13 4.87 -11.73
N ASP A 63 4.37 6.04 -12.32
CA ASP A 63 5.61 6.77 -12.06
C ASP A 63 5.68 7.17 -10.59
N ARG A 64 6.88 7.25 -10.02
CA ARG A 64 7.07 7.64 -8.62
C ARG A 64 6.40 8.99 -8.31
N HIS A 65 6.53 9.98 -9.19
CA HIS A 65 5.94 11.30 -8.99
C HIS A 65 4.41 11.20 -8.99
N ASP A 66 3.84 10.51 -9.97
CA ASP A 66 2.38 10.27 -10.03
C ASP A 66 1.86 9.61 -8.73
N ILE A 67 2.60 8.63 -8.19
CA ILE A 67 2.24 7.96 -6.93
C ILE A 67 2.23 8.94 -5.76
N LEU A 68 3.30 9.74 -5.62
CA LEU A 68 3.44 10.70 -4.52
C LEU A 68 2.38 11.80 -4.62
N ASP A 69 2.25 12.43 -5.78
CA ASP A 69 1.29 13.50 -6.03
C ASP A 69 -0.15 13.04 -5.75
N THR A 70 -0.48 11.80 -6.16
CA THR A 70 -1.81 11.23 -5.91
C THR A 70 -2.02 10.91 -4.43
N TYR A 71 -1.00 10.41 -3.73
CA TYR A 71 -1.09 10.12 -2.30
C TYR A 71 -1.20 11.39 -1.45
N GLU A 72 -0.48 12.46 -1.80
CA GLU A 72 -0.56 13.75 -1.12
C GLU A 72 -1.93 14.42 -1.26
N ALA A 73 -2.65 14.14 -2.36
CA ALA A 73 -3.99 14.65 -2.61
C ALA A 73 -5.11 13.86 -1.90
N VAL A 74 -4.79 12.83 -1.11
CA VAL A 74 -5.82 11.99 -0.45
C VAL A 74 -6.55 12.76 0.63
N GLU A 75 -7.88 12.84 0.49
CA GLU A 75 -8.79 13.39 1.49
C GLU A 75 -9.75 12.29 2.01
N ASP A 76 -9.27 11.46 2.94
CA ASP A 76 -10.06 10.35 3.51
C ASP A 76 -10.78 10.77 4.80
N THR A 77 -11.88 11.53 4.68
CA THR A 77 -12.66 12.00 5.85
C THR A 77 -13.30 10.86 6.62
N LEU A 78 -13.76 9.82 5.92
CA LEU A 78 -14.35 8.63 6.53
C LEU A 78 -13.33 7.91 7.42
N TYR A 79 -12.05 7.85 7.03
CA TYR A 79 -11.00 7.28 7.88
C TYR A 79 -10.91 8.00 9.23
N VAL A 80 -11.04 9.34 9.21
CA VAL A 80 -10.99 10.17 10.42
C VAL A 80 -12.25 9.98 11.27
N GLU A 81 -13.42 9.90 10.65
CA GLU A 81 -14.69 9.63 11.33
C GLU A 81 -14.68 8.27 12.05
N GLU A 82 -14.06 7.25 11.44
CA GLU A 82 -13.94 5.90 11.98
C GLU A 82 -12.78 5.71 12.97
N ARG A 83 -12.10 6.79 13.38
CA ARG A 83 -10.86 6.72 14.20
C ARG A 83 -11.01 5.87 15.45
N GLU A 84 -12.11 5.98 16.17
CA GLU A 84 -12.33 5.21 17.41
C GLU A 84 -12.27 3.70 17.19
N GLY A 85 -12.92 3.21 16.12
CA GLY A 85 -12.88 1.79 15.76
C GLY A 85 -11.49 1.31 15.34
N ARG A 86 -10.72 2.20 14.69
CA ARG A 86 -9.34 1.92 14.27
C ARG A 86 -8.40 1.84 15.46
N VAL A 87 -8.53 2.74 16.43
CA VAL A 87 -7.76 2.69 17.69
C VAL A 87 -7.95 1.34 18.38
N LEU A 88 -9.19 0.86 18.52
CA LEU A 88 -9.48 -0.44 19.13
C LEU A 88 -8.80 -1.61 18.38
N THR A 89 -8.76 -1.54 17.05
CA THR A 89 -8.09 -2.55 16.21
C THR A 89 -6.57 -2.51 16.38
N PHE A 90 -5.98 -1.31 16.40
CA PHE A 90 -4.53 -1.14 16.54
C PHE A 90 -4.04 -1.48 17.95
N GLU A 91 -4.79 -1.16 19.01
CA GLU A 91 -4.51 -1.65 20.36
C GLU A 91 -4.46 -3.17 20.43
N HIS A 92 -5.33 -3.86 19.67
CA HIS A 92 -5.28 -5.31 19.57
C HIS A 92 -4.01 -5.79 18.85
N HIS A 93 -3.55 -5.08 17.82
CA HIS A 93 -2.33 -5.41 17.06
C HIS A 93 -1.03 -5.11 17.81
N LEU A 94 -1.01 -4.15 18.75
CA LEU A 94 0.15 -3.88 19.61
C LEU A 94 0.43 -5.03 20.59
N LYS A 95 -0.60 -5.72 21.08
CA LYS A 95 -0.44 -6.81 22.07
C LYS A 95 0.50 -7.93 21.60
N PRO A 96 0.38 -8.47 20.37
CA PRO A 96 1.37 -9.40 19.83
C PRO A 96 2.79 -8.85 19.78
N LEU A 97 2.97 -7.56 19.45
CA LEU A 97 4.29 -6.93 19.39
C LEU A 97 4.93 -6.86 20.78
N GLU A 98 4.16 -6.51 21.82
CA GLU A 98 4.64 -6.53 23.21
C GLU A 98 4.99 -7.94 23.69
N ARG A 99 4.27 -8.98 23.24
CA ARG A 99 4.61 -10.37 23.56
C ARG A 99 5.95 -10.79 22.95
N LEU A 100 6.27 -10.31 21.75
CA LEU A 100 7.52 -10.63 21.05
C LEU A 100 8.69 -9.77 21.55
N ALA A 101 8.44 -8.49 21.79
CA ALA A 101 9.47 -7.50 22.08
C ALA A 101 9.58 -7.12 23.57
N GLY A 102 8.71 -7.67 24.42
CA GLY A 102 8.58 -7.29 25.83
C GLY A 102 7.85 -5.94 26.03
N PRO A 103 7.69 -5.50 27.28
CA PRO A 103 6.99 -4.26 27.59
C PRO A 103 7.70 -3.04 26.96
N PRO A 104 6.96 -2.00 26.55
CA PRO A 104 7.52 -0.85 25.84
C PRO A 104 8.58 -0.12 26.67
N ALA A 105 8.37 0.05 27.98
CA ALA A 105 9.38 0.60 28.92
C ALA A 105 10.09 1.89 28.42
N GLY A 106 9.35 2.77 27.73
CA GLY A 106 9.88 4.01 27.15
C GLY A 106 10.66 3.86 25.84
N ARG A 107 10.63 2.67 25.22
CA ARG A 107 11.30 2.39 23.95
C ARG A 107 10.65 3.15 22.80
N PRO A 108 11.44 3.76 21.89
CA PRO A 108 10.89 4.40 20.71
C PRO A 108 10.32 3.37 19.73
N LEU A 109 9.24 3.75 19.05
CA LEU A 109 8.60 2.99 17.98
C LEU A 109 8.59 3.85 16.70
N LEU A 110 9.02 3.27 15.59
CA LEU A 110 8.93 3.88 14.27
C LEU A 110 7.80 3.21 13.49
N ASP A 111 6.84 4.01 13.04
CA ASP A 111 5.76 3.60 12.14
C ASP A 111 5.99 4.18 10.75
N VAL A 112 6.14 3.31 9.75
CA VAL A 112 6.42 3.68 8.36
C VAL A 112 5.15 3.52 7.54
N GLY A 113 4.68 4.60 6.94
CA GLY A 113 3.38 4.64 6.26
C GLY A 113 2.22 4.87 7.23
N CYS A 114 2.45 5.65 8.28
CA CYS A 114 1.53 5.85 9.40
C CYS A 114 0.23 6.61 9.05
N HIS A 115 0.09 7.13 7.83
CA HIS A 115 -1.02 8.00 7.41
C HIS A 115 -1.26 9.14 8.43
N THR A 116 -2.41 9.19 9.11
CA THR A 116 -2.72 10.21 10.14
C THR A 116 -2.20 9.86 11.54
N GLY A 117 -1.40 8.78 11.67
CA GLY A 117 -0.73 8.40 12.91
C GLY A 117 -1.63 7.71 13.93
N VAL A 118 -2.68 7.01 13.50
CA VAL A 118 -3.65 6.37 14.42
C VAL A 118 -3.08 5.08 15.07
N PHE A 119 -2.05 4.47 14.48
CA PHE A 119 -1.47 3.21 14.98
C PHE A 119 -0.61 3.38 16.25
N VAL A 120 0.09 4.50 16.39
CA VAL A 120 1.07 4.77 17.48
C VAL A 120 0.64 5.84 18.47
#